data_AF-A0A4Q6BR15-F1
#
_entry.id   AF-A0A4Q6BR15-F1
#
_cell.length_a   1.000
_cell.length_b   1.000
_cell.length_c   1.000
_cell.angle_alpha   90.00
_cell.angle_beta   90.00
_cell.angle_gamma   90.00
#
_symmetry.space_group_name_H-M   'P 1'
#
loop_
_entity.id
_entity.type
_entity.pdbx_description
1 polymer ?
#
loop_
_entity_poly.entity_id
_entity_poly.type
_entity_poly.pdbx_seq_one_letter_code
_entity_poly.pdbx_strand_id
1 'polypeptide(L)'
;MKTQGLEDYCRSGERADTYLRQGRATDALKVYSEIIKQIERDGEVDSYLLAKVTLGVLRCQVKLGDFKSAFSVWNASLDDGLFGIGIYALESAQTTVQDMITYDMLCAFLHTLAEADKKEAASAVNQYLSRVCEHAIEESDRKTLNQALSNWKQHLREIFGVSIPHQYAVPLIRFEKELGLPVAPHAIDFPWPTAWEKPADFREMSRVVQMKIPPHKSVEPKKKRA
;
A
#
# COMPACT_ATOMS: atom_id res chain seq x y z
N MET A 1 16.15 -22.52 -15.53
CA MET A 1 14.91 -22.77 -14.75
C MET A 1 14.41 -21.44 -14.21
N LYS A 2 13.09 -21.19 -14.15
CA LYS A 2 12.42 -20.11 -13.38
C LYS A 2 11.89 -18.83 -14.09
N THR A 3 11.42 -18.87 -15.34
CA THR A 3 10.59 -17.75 -15.90
C THR A 3 9.10 -17.98 -15.71
N GLN A 4 8.67 -19.25 -15.76
CA GLN A 4 7.26 -19.64 -15.78
C GLN A 4 6.50 -19.33 -14.48
N GLY A 5 7.17 -19.40 -13.32
CA GLY A 5 6.52 -19.12 -12.03
C GLY A 5 6.16 -17.65 -11.81
N LEU A 6 7.00 -16.71 -12.27
CA LEU A 6 6.73 -15.28 -12.13
C LEU A 6 5.57 -14.84 -13.02
N GLU A 7 5.51 -15.34 -14.26
CA GLU A 7 4.42 -15.06 -15.19
C GLU A 7 3.04 -15.51 -14.64
N ASP A 8 3.00 -16.65 -13.96
CA ASP A 8 1.78 -17.16 -13.32
C ASP A 8 1.33 -16.28 -12.14
N TYR A 9 2.28 -15.76 -11.35
CA TYR A 9 2.00 -14.78 -10.30
C TYR A 9 1.46 -13.48 -10.87
N CYS A 10 2.08 -12.97 -11.93
CA CYS A 10 1.66 -11.75 -12.60
C CYS A 10 0.23 -11.86 -13.14
N ARG A 11 -0.09 -12.96 -13.84
CA ARG A 11 -1.45 -13.22 -14.34
C ARG A 11 -2.47 -13.33 -13.21
N SER A 12 -2.10 -13.98 -12.10
CA SER A 12 -2.96 -14.08 -10.92
C SER A 12 -3.21 -12.72 -10.29
N GLY A 13 -2.18 -11.88 -10.21
CA GLY A 13 -2.28 -10.51 -9.73
C GLY A 13 -3.16 -9.63 -10.61
N GLU A 14 -3.01 -9.68 -11.94
CA GLU A 14 -3.89 -8.98 -12.88
C GLU A 14 -5.36 -9.41 -12.75
N ARG A 15 -5.60 -10.71 -12.51
CA ARG A 15 -6.94 -11.23 -12.24
C ARG A 15 -7.51 -10.64 -10.95
N ALA A 16 -6.69 -10.55 -9.90
CA ALA A 16 -7.10 -9.94 -8.64
C ALA A 16 -7.43 -8.45 -8.81
N ASP A 17 -6.57 -7.70 -9.51
CA ASP A 17 -6.82 -6.28 -9.84
C ASP A 17 -8.13 -6.10 -10.63
N THR A 18 -8.41 -7.04 -11.55
CA THR A 18 -9.65 -7.04 -12.33
C THR A 18 -10.87 -7.25 -11.44
N TYR A 19 -10.83 -8.20 -10.50
CA TYR A 19 -11.90 -8.34 -9.51
C TYR A 19 -12.10 -7.07 -8.68
N LEU A 20 -11.00 -6.44 -8.26
CA LEU A 20 -11.08 -5.22 -7.46
C LEU A 20 -11.69 -4.04 -8.24
N ARG A 21 -11.35 -3.89 -9.53
CA ARG A 21 -11.97 -2.91 -10.44
C ARG A 21 -13.48 -3.15 -10.64
N GLN A 22 -13.92 -4.40 -10.55
CA GLN A 22 -15.34 -4.79 -10.62
C GLN A 22 -16.07 -4.64 -9.27
N GLY A 23 -15.41 -4.10 -8.23
CA GLY A 23 -15.98 -3.99 -6.89
C GLY A 23 -16.01 -5.31 -6.11
N ARG A 24 -15.39 -6.38 -6.62
CA ARG A 24 -15.34 -7.71 -6.00
C ARG A 24 -14.11 -7.84 -5.09
N ALA A 25 -14.02 -6.97 -4.09
CA ALA A 25 -12.85 -6.90 -3.21
C ALA A 25 -12.58 -8.21 -2.45
N THR A 26 -13.61 -8.94 -2.04
CA THR A 26 -13.47 -10.26 -1.40
C THR A 26 -12.81 -11.29 -2.32
N ASP A 27 -13.15 -11.28 -3.61
CA ASP A 27 -12.57 -12.22 -4.57
C ASP A 27 -11.14 -11.85 -4.92
N ALA A 28 -10.85 -10.54 -5.07
CA ALA A 28 -9.48 -10.05 -5.21
C ALA A 28 -8.59 -10.47 -4.03
N LEU A 29 -9.08 -10.28 -2.79
CA LEU A 29 -8.36 -10.67 -1.57
C LEU A 29 -8.05 -12.17 -1.52
N LYS A 30 -8.98 -13.02 -1.95
CA LYS A 30 -8.74 -14.47 -2.04
C LYS A 30 -7.58 -14.78 -3.00
N VAL A 31 -7.57 -14.16 -4.18
CA VAL A 31 -6.51 -14.38 -5.16
C VAL A 31 -5.15 -13.88 -4.65
N TYR A 32 -5.08 -12.70 -4.03
CA TYR A 32 -3.83 -12.24 -3.42
C TYR A 32 -3.35 -13.17 -2.29
N SER A 33 -4.27 -13.68 -1.47
CA SER A 33 -3.95 -14.62 -0.39
C SER A 33 -3.45 -15.97 -0.93
N GLU A 34 -3.96 -16.42 -2.08
CA GLU A 34 -3.47 -17.60 -2.79
C GLU A 34 -2.05 -17.38 -3.31
N ILE A 35 -1.74 -16.20 -3.85
CA ILE A 35 -0.37 -15.84 -4.27
C ILE A 35 0.59 -15.92 -3.09
N ILE A 36 0.27 -15.31 -1.94
CA ILE A 36 1.11 -15.36 -0.72
C ILE A 36 1.36 -16.80 -0.28
N LYS A 37 0.32 -17.64 -0.22
CA LYS A 37 0.45 -19.06 0.15
C LYS A 37 1.32 -19.84 -0.83
N GLN A 38 1.25 -19.50 -2.12
CA GLN A 38 2.05 -20.16 -3.14
C GLN A 38 3.51 -19.73 -3.05
N ILE A 39 3.80 -18.45 -2.82
CA ILE A 39 5.17 -17.94 -2.55
C ILE A 39 5.77 -18.65 -1.33
N GLU A 40 5.00 -18.78 -0.25
CA GLU A 40 5.44 -19.47 0.97
C GLU A 40 5.79 -20.95 0.72
N ARG A 41 5.03 -21.64 -0.16
CA ARG A 41 5.31 -23.03 -0.54
C ARG A 41 6.53 -23.16 -1.45
N ASP A 42 6.67 -22.25 -2.40
CA ASP A 42 7.76 -22.30 -3.38
C ASP A 42 9.09 -21.86 -2.77
N GLY A 43 9.05 -21.02 -1.71
CA GLY A 43 10.23 -20.52 -1.00
C GLY A 43 11.03 -19.48 -1.77
N GLU A 44 10.55 -19.07 -2.95
CA GLU A 44 11.17 -18.06 -3.80
C GLU A 44 10.56 -16.69 -3.51
N VAL A 45 11.29 -15.87 -2.76
CA VAL A 45 10.84 -14.54 -2.37
C VAL A 45 11.37 -13.48 -3.35
N ASP A 46 10.48 -12.84 -4.09
CA ASP A 46 10.76 -11.64 -4.89
C ASP A 46 10.08 -10.42 -4.23
N SER A 47 10.86 -9.39 -3.93
CA SER A 47 10.39 -8.22 -3.18
C SER A 47 9.45 -7.33 -3.98
N TYR A 48 9.62 -7.23 -5.30
CA TYR A 48 8.69 -6.51 -6.18
C TYR A 48 7.32 -7.19 -6.18
N LEU A 49 7.30 -8.52 -6.32
CA LEU A 49 6.08 -9.30 -6.25
C LEU A 49 5.38 -9.13 -4.90
N LEU A 50 6.12 -9.23 -3.79
CA LEU A 50 5.55 -9.02 -2.46
C LEU A 50 5.05 -7.59 -2.24
N ALA A 51 5.73 -6.58 -2.77
CA ALA A 51 5.24 -5.20 -2.74
C ALA A 51 3.88 -5.07 -3.45
N LYS A 52 3.76 -5.62 -4.67
CA LYS A 52 2.50 -5.60 -5.44
C LYS A 52 1.36 -6.32 -4.73
N VAL A 53 1.63 -7.53 -4.21
CA VAL A 53 0.62 -8.31 -3.49
C VAL A 53 0.21 -7.61 -2.20
N THR A 54 1.16 -7.08 -1.44
CA THR A 54 0.90 -6.35 -0.19
C THR A 54 0.06 -5.10 -0.44
N LEU A 55 0.39 -4.32 -1.46
CA LEU A 55 -0.40 -3.17 -1.89
C LEU A 55 -1.83 -3.56 -2.28
N GLY A 56 -1.98 -4.65 -3.04
CA GLY A 56 -3.28 -5.20 -3.43
C GLY A 56 -4.12 -5.64 -2.22
N VAL A 57 -3.51 -6.34 -1.26
CA VAL A 57 -4.16 -6.76 -0.01
C VAL A 57 -4.59 -5.55 0.81
N LEU A 58 -3.71 -4.56 1.04
CA LEU A 58 -4.05 -3.34 1.78
C LEU A 58 -5.26 -2.64 1.17
N ARG A 59 -5.26 -2.47 -0.16
CA ARG A 59 -6.37 -1.84 -0.87
C ARG A 59 -7.67 -2.65 -0.74
N CYS A 60 -7.61 -3.98 -0.81
CA CYS A 60 -8.78 -4.82 -0.60
C CYS A 60 -9.35 -4.66 0.80
N GLN A 61 -8.50 -4.71 1.83
CA GLN A 61 -8.93 -4.56 3.22
C GLN A 61 -9.57 -3.19 3.48
N VAL A 62 -8.98 -2.12 2.95
CA VAL A 62 -9.57 -0.77 2.99
C VAL A 62 -10.93 -0.72 2.30
N LYS A 63 -11.08 -1.30 1.10
CA LYS A 63 -12.36 -1.32 0.38
C LYS A 63 -13.42 -2.19 1.06
N LEU A 64 -13.02 -3.22 1.80
CA LEU A 64 -13.92 -4.06 2.61
C LEU A 64 -14.27 -3.43 3.97
N GLY A 65 -13.60 -2.36 4.37
CA GLY A 65 -13.75 -1.76 5.70
C GLY A 65 -13.14 -2.59 6.84
N ASP A 66 -12.33 -3.61 6.53
CA ASP A 66 -11.62 -4.41 7.53
C ASP A 66 -10.29 -3.72 7.89
N PHE A 67 -10.41 -2.60 8.62
CA PHE A 67 -9.26 -1.79 8.99
C PHE A 67 -8.33 -2.50 9.96
N LYS A 68 -8.84 -3.42 10.79
CA LYS A 68 -8.00 -4.24 11.68
C LYS A 68 -7.01 -5.07 10.88
N SER A 69 -7.50 -5.76 9.84
CA SER A 69 -6.62 -6.52 8.93
C SER A 69 -5.71 -5.61 8.13
N ALA A 70 -6.18 -4.43 7.70
CA ALA A 70 -5.34 -3.44 7.02
C ALA A 70 -4.18 -2.97 7.91
N PHE A 71 -4.45 -2.61 9.17
CA PHE A 71 -3.42 -2.22 10.14
C PHE A 71 -2.46 -3.36 10.45
N SER A 72 -2.94 -4.61 10.52
CA SER A 72 -2.08 -5.78 10.74
C SER A 72 -1.10 -6.00 9.58
N VAL A 73 -1.53 -5.78 8.33
CA VAL A 73 -0.65 -5.89 7.15
C VAL A 73 0.32 -4.72 7.11
N TRP A 74 -0.18 -3.50 7.33
CA TRP A 74 0.61 -2.27 7.22
C TRP A 74 1.70 -2.18 8.29
N ASN A 75 1.44 -2.64 9.51
CA ASN A 75 2.41 -2.65 10.60
C ASN A 75 3.22 -3.97 10.70
N ALA A 76 3.15 -4.84 9.69
CA ALA A 76 3.93 -6.08 9.69
C ALA A 76 5.42 -5.75 9.66
N SER A 77 6.19 -6.25 10.62
CA SER A 77 7.65 -6.06 10.61
C SER A 77 8.31 -7.05 9.65
N LEU A 78 9.53 -6.74 9.21
CA LEU A 78 10.32 -7.59 8.31
C LEU A 78 10.48 -9.03 8.84
N ASP A 79 10.48 -9.20 10.17
CA ASP A 79 10.61 -10.48 10.86
C ASP A 79 9.28 -11.24 10.99
N ASP A 80 8.13 -10.57 10.78
CA ASP A 80 6.78 -11.13 10.98
C ASP A 80 6.23 -11.87 9.74
N GLY A 81 6.97 -11.90 8.64
CA GLY A 81 6.66 -12.71 7.46
C GLY A 81 6.58 -11.95 6.14
N LEU A 82 5.92 -12.56 5.14
CA LEU A 82 5.92 -12.08 3.75
C LEU A 82 5.35 -10.66 3.58
N PHE A 83 4.37 -10.26 4.39
CA PHE A 83 3.84 -8.90 4.37
C PHE A 83 4.85 -7.87 4.87
N GLY A 84 5.68 -8.20 5.86
CA GLY A 84 6.74 -7.31 6.32
C GLY A 84 7.79 -7.04 5.25
N ILE A 85 8.16 -8.07 4.48
CA ILE A 85 9.03 -7.91 3.31
C ILE A 85 8.36 -7.02 2.26
N GLY A 86 7.06 -7.21 2.02
CA GLY A 86 6.29 -6.36 1.09
C GLY A 86 6.19 -4.90 1.52
N ILE A 87 5.94 -4.62 2.80
CA ILE A 87 5.95 -3.26 3.36
C ILE A 87 7.35 -2.64 3.23
N TYR A 88 8.40 -3.36 3.64
CA TYR A 88 9.77 -2.88 3.49
C TYR A 88 10.12 -2.58 2.02
N ALA A 89 9.68 -3.43 1.09
CA ALA A 89 9.87 -3.23 -0.34
C ALA A 89 9.15 -1.97 -0.84
N LEU A 90 7.91 -1.73 -0.41
CA LEU A 90 7.20 -0.48 -0.70
C LEU A 90 7.95 0.73 -0.12
N GLU A 91 8.32 0.70 1.16
CA GLU A 91 9.02 1.81 1.82
C GLU A 91 10.42 2.09 1.24
N SER A 92 11.06 1.06 0.69
CA SER A 92 12.36 1.15 0.02
C SER A 92 12.25 1.47 -1.47
N ALA A 93 11.07 1.87 -1.95
CA ALA A 93 10.77 2.18 -3.36
C ALA A 93 11.12 1.04 -4.33
N GLN A 94 10.95 -0.21 -3.90
CA GLN A 94 11.11 -1.41 -4.73
C GLN A 94 9.84 -1.74 -5.50
N THR A 95 9.22 -0.72 -6.09
CA THR A 95 8.04 -0.85 -6.94
C THR A 95 8.00 0.29 -7.96
N THR A 96 6.97 0.35 -8.79
CA THR A 96 6.80 1.47 -9.72
C THR A 96 6.40 2.75 -8.98
N VAL A 97 6.75 3.91 -9.53
CA VAL A 97 6.38 5.19 -8.91
C VAL A 97 4.85 5.32 -8.73
N GLN A 98 4.07 4.83 -9.69
CA GLN A 98 2.61 4.84 -9.60
C GLN A 98 2.07 3.92 -8.49
N ASP A 99 2.72 2.78 -8.23
CA ASP A 99 2.40 1.94 -7.07
C ASP A 99 2.78 2.64 -5.76
N MET A 100 3.90 3.38 -5.74
CA MET A 100 4.30 4.21 -4.59
C MET A 100 3.29 5.32 -4.29
N ILE A 101 2.78 6.02 -5.31
CA ILE A 101 1.70 7.00 -5.15
C ILE A 101 0.48 6.35 -4.49
N THR A 102 0.11 5.16 -4.96
CA THR A 102 -1.04 4.42 -4.41
C THR A 102 -0.80 4.05 -2.95
N TYR A 103 0.41 3.58 -2.62
CA TYR A 103 0.82 3.26 -1.26
C TYR A 103 0.79 4.49 -0.36
N ASP A 104 1.36 5.61 -0.78
CA ASP A 104 1.38 6.85 0.01
C ASP A 104 -0.03 7.37 0.30
N MET A 105 -0.95 7.31 -0.67
CA MET A 105 -2.34 7.67 -0.42
C MET A 105 -3.04 6.71 0.55
N LEU A 106 -2.74 5.41 0.50
CA LEU A 106 -3.25 4.43 1.47
C LEU A 106 -2.69 4.67 2.87
N CYS A 107 -1.40 5.00 3.00
CA CYS A 107 -0.78 5.37 4.27
C CYS A 107 -1.45 6.61 4.88
N ALA A 108 -1.69 7.65 4.08
CA ALA A 108 -2.43 8.83 4.54
C ALA A 108 -3.83 8.47 5.07
N PHE A 109 -4.55 7.59 4.36
CA PHE A 109 -5.85 7.09 4.79
C PHE A 109 -5.76 6.30 6.11
N LEU A 110 -4.80 5.38 6.24
CA LEU A 110 -4.64 4.58 7.46
C LEU A 110 -4.23 5.43 8.66
N HIS A 111 -3.35 6.43 8.48
CA HIS A 111 -3.02 7.40 9.53
C HIS A 111 -4.22 8.25 9.96
N THR A 112 -5.17 8.52 9.06
CA THR A 112 -6.41 9.22 9.39
C THR A 112 -7.28 8.40 10.35
N LEU A 113 -7.28 7.07 10.20
CA LEU A 113 -8.10 6.15 10.99
C LEU A 113 -7.40 5.60 12.24
N ALA A 114 -6.08 5.72 12.33
CA ALA A 114 -5.32 5.19 13.45
C ALA A 114 -5.71 5.88 14.76
N GLU A 115 -5.68 5.14 15.87
CA GLU A 115 -5.82 5.68 17.23
C GLU A 115 -4.56 6.44 17.66
N ALA A 116 -4.15 7.43 16.87
CA ALA A 116 -3.00 8.30 17.11
C ALA A 116 -3.43 9.69 17.60
N ASP A 117 -2.49 10.46 18.15
CA ASP A 117 -2.74 11.87 18.43
C ASP A 117 -3.07 12.63 17.13
N LYS A 118 -4.05 13.55 17.18
CA LYS A 118 -4.50 14.29 16.00
C LYS A 118 -3.37 15.03 15.29
N LYS A 119 -2.37 15.50 16.03
CA LYS A 119 -1.20 16.20 15.47
C LYS A 119 -0.31 15.25 14.71
N GLU A 120 -0.09 14.04 15.23
CA GLU A 120 0.72 13.01 14.58
C GLU A 120 0.03 12.52 13.29
N ALA A 121 -1.26 12.21 13.37
CA ALA A 121 -2.07 11.82 12.21
C ALA A 121 -2.04 12.89 11.11
N ALA A 122 -2.26 14.16 11.47
CA ALA A 122 -2.23 15.27 10.51
C ALA A 122 -0.84 15.51 9.92
N SER A 123 0.22 15.36 10.72
CA SER A 123 1.60 15.48 10.22
C SER A 123 1.92 14.37 9.22
N ALA A 124 1.54 13.13 9.51
CA ALA A 124 1.73 12.01 8.61
C ALA A 124 0.93 12.20 7.30
N VAL A 125 -0.36 12.52 7.38
CA VAL A 125 -1.19 12.84 6.20
C VAL A 125 -0.55 13.94 5.36
N ASN A 126 -0.06 15.01 6.00
CA ASN A 126 0.62 16.09 5.29
C ASN A 126 1.88 15.61 4.59
N GLN A 127 2.69 14.78 5.24
CA GLN A 127 3.92 14.24 4.65
C GLN A 127 3.63 13.35 3.43
N TYR A 128 2.72 12.40 3.56
CA TYR A 128 2.38 11.47 2.47
C TYR A 128 1.78 12.21 1.27
N LEU A 129 0.80 13.08 1.50
CA LEU A 129 0.12 13.76 0.39
C LEU A 129 0.94 14.90 -0.21
N SER A 130 1.87 15.52 0.54
CA SER A 130 2.85 16.44 -0.07
C SER A 130 3.71 15.74 -1.10
N ARG A 131 4.24 14.54 -0.79
CA ARG A 131 5.08 13.77 -1.72
C ARG A 131 4.32 13.40 -2.99
N VAL A 132 3.06 12.98 -2.84
CA VAL A 132 2.20 12.68 -3.98
C VAL A 132 1.96 13.94 -4.83
N CYS A 133 1.67 15.09 -4.22
CA CYS A 133 1.46 16.33 -4.95
C CYS A 133 2.74 16.85 -5.64
N GLU A 134 3.90 16.74 -4.98
CA GLU A 134 5.20 17.10 -5.56
C GLU A 134 5.46 16.29 -6.82
N HIS A 135 5.34 14.96 -6.73
CA HIS A 135 5.51 14.10 -7.89
C HIS A 135 4.50 14.38 -9.01
N ALA A 136 3.22 14.58 -8.67
CA ALA A 136 2.19 14.89 -9.65
C ALA A 136 2.43 16.24 -10.36
N ILE A 137 3.04 17.22 -9.69
CA ILE A 137 3.46 18.49 -10.31
C ILE A 137 4.63 18.27 -11.25
N GLU A 138 5.65 17.53 -10.83
CA GLU A 138 6.83 17.21 -11.64
C GLU A 138 6.45 16.53 -12.96
N GLU A 139 5.53 15.57 -12.89
CA GLU A 139 5.05 14.82 -14.06
C GLU A 139 3.91 15.51 -14.82
N SER A 140 3.48 16.71 -14.38
CA SER A 140 2.30 17.40 -14.92
C SER A 140 1.00 16.57 -14.88
N ASP A 141 0.90 15.60 -13.97
CA ASP A 141 -0.29 14.77 -13.77
C ASP A 141 -1.34 15.50 -12.92
N ARG A 142 -2.12 16.33 -13.60
CA ARG A 142 -3.24 17.05 -12.97
C ARG A 142 -4.30 16.14 -12.35
N LYS A 143 -4.47 14.92 -12.85
CA LYS A 143 -5.50 14.01 -12.33
C LYS A 143 -5.11 13.52 -10.94
N THR A 144 -3.88 13.02 -10.79
CA THR A 144 -3.36 12.58 -9.49
C THR A 144 -3.25 13.75 -8.51
N LEU A 145 -2.82 14.93 -8.96
CA LEU A 145 -2.77 16.12 -8.12
C LEU A 145 -4.15 16.49 -7.56
N ASN A 146 -5.19 16.53 -8.41
CA ASN A 146 -6.56 16.79 -7.96
C ASN A 146 -7.06 15.74 -6.96
N GLN A 147 -6.82 14.46 -7.25
CA GLN A 147 -7.21 13.36 -6.37
C GLN A 147 -6.53 13.47 -4.99
N ALA A 148 -5.23 13.75 -4.98
CA ALA A 148 -4.45 13.91 -3.75
C ALA A 148 -4.97 15.07 -2.89
N LEU A 149 -5.20 16.24 -3.48
CA LEU A 149 -5.72 17.42 -2.77
C LEU A 149 -7.12 17.21 -2.21
N SER A 150 -7.98 16.51 -2.95
CA SER A 150 -9.31 16.13 -2.49
C SER A 150 -9.24 15.17 -1.29
N ASN A 151 -8.45 14.10 -1.39
CA ASN A 151 -8.24 13.15 -0.29
C ASN A 151 -7.66 13.88 0.95
N TRP A 152 -6.70 14.77 0.74
CA TRP A 152 -6.08 15.56 1.80
C TRP A 152 -7.10 16.35 2.61
N LYS A 153 -8.01 17.06 1.91
CA LYS A 153 -9.10 17.80 2.54
C LYS A 153 -9.99 16.88 3.38
N GLN A 154 -10.33 15.70 2.87
CA GLN A 154 -11.17 14.76 3.58
C GLN A 154 -10.48 14.22 4.84
N HIS A 155 -9.19 13.86 4.75
CA HIS A 155 -8.44 13.37 5.90
C HIS A 155 -8.30 14.42 7.01
N LEU A 156 -7.95 15.67 6.67
CA LEU A 156 -7.85 16.72 7.68
C LEU A 156 -9.20 17.05 8.32
N ARG A 157 -10.30 16.95 7.56
CA ARG A 157 -11.66 17.08 8.10
C ARG A 157 -12.05 15.92 9.00
N GLU A 158 -11.63 14.70 8.69
CA GLU A 158 -11.87 13.54 9.55
C GLU A 158 -11.13 13.70 10.89
N ILE A 159 -9.86 14.15 10.84
CA ILE A 159 -9.03 14.34 12.04
C ILE A 159 -9.55 15.48 12.94
N PHE A 160 -9.85 16.65 12.35
CA PHE A 160 -10.17 17.86 13.12
C PHE A 160 -11.65 18.25 13.13
N GLY A 161 -12.49 17.62 12.31
CA GLY A 161 -13.86 18.04 12.06
C GLY A 161 -13.94 19.25 11.13
N VAL A 162 -14.84 20.18 11.44
CA VAL A 162 -15.14 21.34 10.58
C VAL A 162 -14.00 22.38 10.54
N SER A 163 -13.24 22.52 11.62
CA SER A 163 -12.22 23.57 11.77
C SER A 163 -10.81 22.98 11.82
N ILE A 164 -10.12 23.00 10.68
CA ILE A 164 -8.73 22.54 10.56
C ILE A 164 -7.78 23.64 11.08
N PRO A 165 -6.90 23.36 12.06
CA PRO A 165 -5.92 24.33 12.53
C PRO A 165 -5.00 24.79 11.39
N HIS A 166 -4.74 26.09 11.31
CA HIS A 166 -4.02 26.70 10.19
C HIS A 166 -2.69 26.03 9.88
N GLN A 167 -1.89 25.70 10.90
CA GLN A 167 -0.58 25.05 10.75
C GLN A 167 -0.63 23.73 9.97
N TYR A 168 -1.74 22.99 10.03
CA TYR A 168 -1.92 21.74 9.27
C TYR A 168 -2.50 21.97 7.88
N ALA A 169 -3.22 23.07 7.67
CA ALA A 169 -3.77 23.44 6.37
C ALA A 169 -2.75 24.14 5.44
N VAL A 170 -1.68 24.72 5.98
CA VAL A 170 -0.68 25.47 5.19
C VAL A 170 -0.09 24.66 4.03
N PRO A 171 0.38 23.41 4.21
CA PRO A 171 0.94 22.63 3.09
C PRO A 171 -0.09 22.37 1.99
N LEU A 172 -1.32 21.99 2.36
CA LEU A 172 -2.43 21.82 1.42
C LEU A 172 -2.69 23.10 0.61
N ILE A 173 -2.80 24.25 1.29
CA ILE A 173 -3.06 25.55 0.65
C ILE A 173 -1.93 25.90 -0.34
N ARG A 174 -0.68 25.54 -0.05
CA ARG A 174 0.46 25.74 -0.98
C ARG A 174 0.19 25.03 -2.31
N PHE A 175 -0.13 23.74 -2.27
CA PHE A 175 -0.36 22.96 -3.48
C PHE A 175 -1.63 23.35 -4.23
N GLU A 176 -2.69 23.78 -3.54
CA GLU A 176 -3.89 24.31 -4.21
C GLU A 176 -3.59 25.59 -5.01
N LYS A 177 -2.68 26.44 -4.51
CA LYS A 177 -2.25 27.64 -5.23
C LYS A 177 -1.48 27.29 -6.50
N GLU A 178 -0.64 26.25 -6.47
CA GLU A 178 0.07 25.76 -7.67
C GLU A 178 -0.90 25.26 -8.75
N LEU A 179 -2.00 24.62 -8.35
CA LEU A 179 -3.06 24.21 -9.28
C LEU A 179 -3.85 25.41 -9.84
N GLY A 180 -3.84 26.55 -9.14
CA GLY A 180 -4.52 27.79 -9.52
C GLY A 180 -6.02 27.83 -9.22
N LEU A 181 -6.59 26.74 -8.68
CA LEU A 181 -8.02 26.62 -8.36
C LEU A 181 -8.22 25.79 -7.09
N PRO A 182 -9.19 26.13 -6.22
CA PRO A 182 -9.56 25.28 -5.09
C PRO A 182 -10.15 23.94 -5.57
N VAL A 183 -9.69 22.83 -4.98
CA VAL A 183 -10.20 21.49 -5.28
C VAL A 183 -11.39 21.17 -4.40
N ALA A 184 -12.53 20.82 -4.99
CA ALA A 184 -13.69 20.37 -4.23
C ALA A 184 -13.44 18.95 -3.67
N PRO A 185 -13.77 18.69 -2.40
CA PRO A 185 -13.63 17.36 -1.81
C PRO A 185 -14.65 16.39 -2.42
N HIS A 186 -14.19 15.21 -2.80
CA HIS A 186 -15.00 14.08 -3.27
C HIS A 186 -14.81 12.86 -2.37
N ALA A 187 -15.49 11.75 -2.68
CA ALA A 187 -15.27 10.49 -1.96
C ALA A 187 -13.80 10.06 -2.08
N ILE A 188 -13.21 9.58 -0.98
CA ILE A 188 -11.82 9.11 -0.97
C ILE A 188 -11.66 7.98 -1.99
N ASP A 189 -10.68 8.13 -2.87
CA ASP A 189 -10.33 7.10 -3.84
C ASP A 189 -8.81 7.05 -4.06
N PHE A 190 -8.34 5.93 -4.59
CA PHE A 190 -6.92 5.65 -4.79
C PHE A 190 -6.64 5.32 -6.25
N PRO A 191 -5.56 5.85 -6.85
CA PRO A 191 -5.19 5.50 -8.22
C PRO A 191 -4.94 4.00 -8.34
N TRP A 192 -5.20 3.42 -9.51
CA TRP A 192 -4.99 1.99 -9.70
C TRP A 192 -3.50 1.67 -9.78
N PRO A 193 -3.05 0.55 -9.16
CA PRO A 193 -1.68 0.09 -9.33
C PRO A 193 -1.39 -0.23 -10.80
N THR A 194 -0.11 -0.26 -11.14
CA THR A 194 0.36 -0.55 -12.50
C THR A 194 0.17 -2.01 -12.86
N ALA A 195 0.41 -2.36 -14.13
CA ALA A 195 0.43 -3.73 -14.60
C ALA A 195 1.42 -4.60 -13.79
N TRP A 196 1.17 -5.91 -13.76
CA TRP A 196 2.03 -6.88 -13.07
C TRP A 196 3.22 -7.26 -13.95
N GLU A 197 4.00 -6.26 -14.34
CA GLU A 197 5.24 -6.45 -15.09
C GLU A 197 6.35 -5.71 -14.35
N LYS A 198 7.49 -6.38 -14.13
CA LYS A 198 8.66 -5.75 -13.52
C LYS A 198 9.34 -4.92 -14.61
N PRO A 199 9.50 -3.59 -14.44
CA PRO A 199 10.14 -2.76 -15.47
C PRO A 199 11.53 -3.29 -15.82
N ALA A 200 11.91 -3.21 -17.10
CA ALA A 200 13.20 -3.72 -17.58
C ALA A 200 14.41 -3.01 -16.94
N ASP A 201 14.22 -1.76 -16.52
CA ASP A 201 15.20 -0.92 -15.84
C ASP A 201 15.09 -0.97 -14.31
N PHE A 202 14.24 -1.85 -13.76
CA PHE A 202 14.07 -1.99 -12.31
C PHE A 202 15.37 -2.44 -11.64
N ARG A 203 15.89 -1.59 -10.76
CA ARG A 203 17.06 -1.89 -9.93
C ARG A 203 16.62 -2.17 -8.51
N GLU A 204 16.86 -3.39 -8.04
CA GLU A 204 16.72 -3.73 -6.63
C GLU A 204 17.75 -2.92 -5.82
N MET A 205 17.27 -1.86 -5.16
CA MET A 205 18.10 -0.97 -4.36
C MET A 205 18.52 -1.58 -3.01
N SER A 206 17.83 -2.63 -2.56
CA SER A 206 18.16 -3.37 -1.34
C SER A 206 17.97 -4.86 -1.59
N ARG A 207 19.09 -5.61 -1.55
CA ARG A 207 19.01 -7.08 -1.54
C ARG A 207 18.51 -7.46 -0.16
N VAL A 208 17.19 -7.60 0.02
CA VAL A 208 16.66 -8.40 1.14
C VAL A 208 16.97 -9.85 0.76
N VAL A 209 18.24 -10.19 0.98
CA VAL A 209 18.88 -11.45 0.64
C VAL A 209 18.12 -12.55 1.38
N GLN A 210 17.45 -13.41 0.62
CA GLN A 210 17.28 -14.83 0.96
C GLN A 210 16.92 -15.10 2.42
N MET A 211 15.84 -14.50 2.94
CA MET A 211 15.24 -15.04 4.15
C MET A 211 14.64 -16.40 3.80
N LYS A 212 15.41 -17.48 4.02
CA LYS A 212 14.87 -18.83 4.09
C LYS A 212 13.89 -18.85 5.25
N ILE A 213 12.59 -18.80 4.95
CA ILE A 213 11.54 -19.06 5.94
C ILE A 213 11.83 -20.48 6.48
N PRO A 214 12.18 -20.65 7.76
CA PRO A 214 12.43 -21.97 8.30
C PRO A 214 11.11 -22.75 8.28
N PRO A 215 11.10 -24.02 7.84
CA PRO A 215 9.88 -24.81 7.82
C PRO A 215 9.33 -24.93 9.25
N HIS A 216 8.02 -24.72 9.36
CA HIS A 216 7.25 -24.80 10.61
C HIS A 216 7.57 -26.12 11.32
N LYS A 217 8.29 -26.07 12.46
CA LYS A 217 8.49 -27.26 13.29
C LYS A 217 7.15 -27.64 13.88
N SER A 218 6.60 -28.78 13.45
CA SER A 218 5.50 -29.44 14.14
C SER A 218 5.93 -29.72 15.57
N VAL A 219 5.19 -29.18 16.53
CA VAL A 219 5.40 -29.46 17.95
C VAL A 219 4.90 -30.88 18.20
N GLU A 220 5.82 -31.84 18.32
CA GLU A 220 5.48 -33.18 18.79
C GLU A 220 4.90 -33.10 20.21
N PRO A 221 3.79 -33.80 20.51
CA PRO A 221 3.22 -33.80 21.84
C PRO A 221 4.16 -34.52 22.81
N LYS A 222 4.60 -33.81 23.85
CA LYS A 222 5.40 -34.37 24.95
C LYS A 222 4.68 -35.58 25.54
N LYS A 223 5.25 -36.77 25.35
CA LYS A 223 4.85 -37.99 26.08
C LYS A 223 4.95 -37.74 27.58
N LYS A 224 3.81 -37.81 28.27
CA LYS A 224 3.75 -37.91 29.74
C LYS A 224 4.51 -39.17 30.16
N ARG A 225 5.54 -39.02 30.98
CA ARG A 225 6.14 -40.15 31.69
C ARG A 225 5.29 -40.44 32.94
N ALA A 226 4.98 -41.72 33.10
CA ALA A 226 4.35 -42.33 34.27
C ALA A 226 5.29 -42.31 35.48
#